data_AF-A0A7S3HGU7-F1
#
_entry.id   AF-A0A7S3HGU7-F1
#
_cell.length_a   1.000
_cell.length_b   1.000
_cell.length_c   1.000
_cell.angle_alpha   90.00
_cell.angle_beta   90.00
_cell.angle_gamma   90.00
#
_symmetry.space_group_name_H-M   'P 1'
#
loop_
_entity.id
_entity.type
_entity.pdbx_description
1 polymer ?
#
loop_
_entity_poly.entity_id
_entity_poly.type
_entity_poly.pdbx_seq_one_letter_code
_entity_poly.pdbx_strand_id
1 'polypeptide(L)'
;VGYAAAFEAFTEVLESRKEGLGGSWFTAPGESSREAFMRRVKRSDPAYEIYAAYASEHTERWAGAKALTLDAAMAEMPEVERKYQLECAEYGNVLFGLSDEFAAAGKLEQEQLAKLADVGNLQAQLDSGAYVAVVDGSKVSQADALTKCVEAFESGRDKAVDAVLATKLPALDKKK
;
A
#
# COMPACT_ATOMS: atom_id res chain seq x y z
N VAL A 1 -14.91 -17.73 -4.78
CA VAL A 1 -14.68 -19.13 -5.22
C VAL A 1 -13.57 -19.21 -6.27
N GLY A 2 -13.58 -18.42 -7.35
CA GLY A 2 -12.51 -18.46 -8.38
C GLY A 2 -11.09 -18.15 -7.88
N TYR A 3 -10.92 -17.16 -6.98
CA TYR A 3 -9.61 -16.81 -6.43
C TYR A 3 -8.98 -17.96 -5.61
N ALA A 4 -9.78 -18.64 -4.79
CA ALA A 4 -9.30 -19.78 -3.99
C ALA A 4 -8.80 -20.93 -4.88
N ALA A 5 -9.58 -21.29 -5.90
CA ALA A 5 -9.20 -22.34 -6.86
C ALA A 5 -7.91 -21.98 -7.64
N ALA A 6 -7.71 -20.69 -7.97
CA ALA A 6 -6.47 -20.24 -8.61
C ALA A 6 -5.26 -20.38 -7.67
N PHE A 7 -5.43 -20.10 -6.38
CA PHE A 7 -4.38 -20.28 -5.37
C PHE A 7 -4.03 -21.76 -5.17
N GLU A 8 -5.03 -22.63 -5.10
CA GLU A 8 -4.83 -24.08 -5.00
C GLU A 8 -3.98 -24.59 -6.18
N ALA A 9 -4.41 -24.30 -7.42
CA ALA A 9 -3.67 -24.68 -8.61
C ALA A 9 -2.24 -24.10 -8.64
N PHE A 10 -2.08 -22.84 -8.22
CA PHE A 10 -0.75 -22.23 -8.11
C PHE A 10 0.14 -22.98 -7.12
N THR A 11 -0.38 -23.34 -5.94
CA THR A 11 0.39 -24.08 -4.94
C THR A 11 0.80 -25.48 -5.39
N GLU A 12 -0.07 -26.21 -6.11
CA GLU A 12 0.29 -27.50 -6.71
C GLU A 12 1.49 -27.39 -7.66
N VAL A 13 1.51 -26.34 -8.48
CA VAL A 13 2.64 -26.07 -9.39
C VAL A 13 3.91 -25.76 -8.62
N LEU A 14 3.84 -25.03 -7.51
CA LEU A 14 5.02 -24.77 -6.67
C LEU A 14 5.56 -26.05 -6.04
N GLU A 15 4.68 -26.90 -5.50
CA GLU A 15 5.00 -28.18 -4.88
C GLU A 15 5.75 -29.10 -5.85
N SER A 16 5.36 -29.13 -7.13
CA SER A 16 6.04 -29.93 -8.16
C SER A 16 7.52 -29.57 -8.39
N ARG A 17 7.98 -28.42 -7.90
CA ARG A 17 9.35 -27.90 -8.13
C ARG A 17 10.33 -28.18 -6.99
N LYS A 18 9.87 -28.83 -5.92
CA LYS A 18 10.65 -29.04 -4.69
C LYS A 18 11.92 -29.88 -4.89
N GLU A 19 11.89 -30.86 -5.78
CA GLU A 19 13.02 -31.77 -5.99
C GLU A 19 14.29 -31.04 -6.46
N GLY A 20 14.15 -29.99 -7.28
CA GLY A 20 15.28 -29.20 -7.79
C GLY A 20 15.94 -28.27 -6.76
N LEU A 21 15.41 -28.17 -5.55
CA LEU A 21 15.79 -27.19 -4.53
C LEU A 21 15.86 -27.81 -3.11
N GLY A 22 16.11 -29.12 -3.02
CA GLY A 22 16.32 -29.80 -1.74
C GLY A 22 15.06 -29.93 -0.88
N GLY A 23 13.89 -30.07 -1.52
CA GLY A 23 12.61 -30.22 -0.83
C GLY A 23 11.84 -28.91 -0.59
N SER A 24 12.46 -27.77 -0.87
CA SER A 24 11.85 -26.44 -0.84
C SER A 24 11.49 -25.99 -2.25
N TRP A 25 10.40 -25.25 -2.47
CA TRP A 25 10.04 -24.77 -3.82
C TRP A 25 10.63 -23.38 -4.14
N PHE A 26 11.09 -22.66 -3.11
CA PHE A 26 11.55 -21.27 -3.21
C PHE A 26 13.05 -21.11 -2.94
N THR A 27 13.51 -21.49 -1.74
CA THR A 27 14.89 -21.34 -1.28
C THR A 27 15.72 -22.59 -1.53
N ALA A 28 17.01 -22.41 -1.79
CA ALA A 28 18.01 -23.48 -1.72
C ALA A 28 18.48 -23.71 -0.26
N PRO A 29 19.16 -24.83 0.04
CA PRO A 29 19.73 -25.05 1.36
C PRO A 29 20.69 -23.93 1.78
N GLY A 30 20.47 -23.36 2.97
CA GLY A 30 21.27 -22.23 3.49
C GLY A 30 20.95 -20.86 2.89
N GLU A 31 19.97 -20.77 1.99
CA GLU A 31 19.54 -19.52 1.35
C GLU A 31 18.33 -18.90 2.09
N SER A 32 18.38 -17.60 2.33
CA SER A 32 17.25 -16.82 2.83
C SER A 32 16.22 -16.51 1.73
N SER A 33 14.97 -16.24 2.10
CA SER A 33 13.94 -15.83 1.13
C SER A 33 14.31 -14.58 0.33
N ARG A 34 15.06 -13.66 0.94
CA ARG A 34 15.60 -12.47 0.27
C ARG A 34 16.61 -12.84 -0.82
N GLU A 35 17.55 -13.74 -0.52
CA GLU A 35 18.54 -14.21 -1.50
C GLU A 35 17.87 -14.96 -2.66
N ALA A 36 16.90 -15.83 -2.34
CA ALA A 36 16.11 -16.52 -3.34
C ALA A 36 15.33 -15.56 -4.25
N PHE A 37 14.77 -14.48 -3.69
CA PHE A 37 14.13 -13.41 -4.45
C PHE A 37 15.13 -12.70 -5.38
N MET A 38 16.26 -12.24 -4.83
CA MET A 38 17.29 -11.52 -5.60
C MET A 38 17.95 -12.38 -6.69
N ARG A 39 18.03 -13.70 -6.48
CA ARG A 39 18.52 -14.65 -7.50
C ARG A 39 17.53 -14.82 -8.66
N ARG A 40 16.22 -14.71 -8.40
CA ARG A 40 15.15 -14.96 -9.38
C ARG A 40 14.67 -13.71 -10.10
N VAL A 41 14.77 -12.53 -9.47
CA VAL A 41 14.42 -11.26 -10.13
C VAL A 41 15.36 -11.00 -11.30
N LYS A 42 14.79 -10.65 -12.46
CA LYS A 42 15.58 -10.41 -13.67
C LYS A 42 16.36 -9.12 -13.52
N ARG A 43 17.62 -9.09 -13.95
CA ARG A 43 18.44 -7.86 -13.97
C ARG A 43 17.90 -6.80 -14.93
N SER A 44 17.13 -7.21 -15.93
CA SER A 44 16.45 -6.30 -16.87
C SER A 44 15.12 -5.76 -16.32
N ASP A 45 14.71 -6.18 -15.12
CA ASP A 45 13.52 -5.65 -14.48
C ASP A 45 13.76 -4.17 -14.10
N PRO A 46 12.87 -3.24 -14.47
CA PRO A 46 13.06 -1.82 -14.16
C PRO A 46 13.14 -1.55 -12.64
N ALA A 47 12.58 -2.42 -11.81
CA ALA A 47 12.65 -2.31 -10.34
C ALA A 47 13.84 -3.05 -9.72
N TYR A 48 14.72 -3.70 -10.51
CA TYR A 48 15.85 -4.47 -9.99
C TYR A 48 16.72 -3.66 -9.03
N GLU A 49 17.09 -2.43 -9.40
CA GLU A 49 17.94 -1.57 -8.56
C GLU A 49 17.25 -1.15 -7.26
N ILE A 50 15.92 -1.01 -7.27
CA ILE A 50 15.12 -0.72 -6.07
C ILE A 50 15.18 -1.91 -5.12
N TYR A 51 14.96 -3.12 -5.63
CA TYR A 51 15.05 -4.33 -4.83
C TYR A 51 16.46 -4.58 -4.29
N ALA A 52 17.49 -4.33 -5.10
CA ALA A 52 18.88 -4.47 -4.67
C ALA A 52 19.24 -3.47 -3.56
N ALA A 53 18.80 -2.22 -3.67
CA ALA A 53 18.97 -1.21 -2.63
C ALA A 53 18.28 -1.63 -1.33
N TYR A 54 17.02 -2.08 -1.42
CA TYR A 54 16.27 -2.58 -0.26
C TYR A 54 16.95 -3.80 0.40
N ALA A 55 17.39 -4.77 -0.40
CA ALA A 55 18.08 -5.95 0.12
C ALA A 55 19.39 -5.60 0.84
N SER A 56 20.14 -4.63 0.32
CA SER A 56 21.36 -4.11 0.95
C SER A 56 21.06 -3.44 2.28
N GLU A 57 20.11 -2.50 2.29
CA GLU A 57 19.71 -1.77 3.51
C GLU A 57 19.16 -2.73 4.58
N HIS A 58 18.34 -3.70 4.19
CA HIS A 58 17.85 -4.73 5.10
C HIS A 58 19.00 -5.52 5.74
N THR A 59 20.05 -5.86 4.97
CA THR A 59 21.23 -6.55 5.53
C THR A 59 21.90 -5.71 6.60
N GLU A 60 22.13 -4.43 6.30
CA GLU A 60 22.81 -3.49 7.19
C GLU A 60 22.01 -3.25 8.47
N ARG A 61 20.72 -2.95 8.34
CA ARG A 61 19.83 -2.71 9.49
C ARG A 61 19.69 -3.95 10.38
N TRP A 62 19.60 -5.13 9.77
CA TRP A 62 19.47 -6.38 10.54
C TRP A 62 20.76 -6.74 11.28
N ALA A 63 21.93 -6.47 10.69
CA ALA A 63 23.21 -6.67 11.35
C ALA A 63 23.38 -5.79 12.62
N GLY A 64 22.78 -4.60 12.62
CA GLY A 64 22.76 -3.69 13.77
C GLY A 64 21.54 -3.83 14.69
N ALA A 65 20.64 -4.78 14.45
CA ALA A 65 19.39 -4.88 15.19
C ALA A 65 19.63 -5.30 16.64
N LYS A 66 18.94 -4.62 17.57
CA LYS A 66 18.98 -4.95 19.00
C LYS A 66 18.08 -6.15 19.27
N ALA A 67 18.64 -7.20 19.89
CA ALA A 67 17.83 -8.28 20.44
C ALA A 67 17.02 -7.80 21.64
N LEU A 68 15.71 -8.06 21.64
CA LEU A 68 14.79 -7.72 22.73
C LEU A 68 14.38 -8.98 23.50
N THR A 69 14.10 -8.82 24.78
CA THR A 69 13.40 -9.84 25.56
C THR A 69 11.91 -9.81 25.22
N LEU A 70 11.18 -10.89 25.55
CA LEU A 70 9.74 -10.95 25.35
C LEU A 70 9.02 -9.80 26.08
N ASP A 71 9.37 -9.53 27.34
CA ASP A 71 8.73 -8.47 28.12
C ASP A 71 8.94 -7.08 27.50
N ALA A 72 10.15 -6.80 26.99
CA ALA A 72 10.44 -5.55 26.31
C ALA A 72 9.64 -5.42 25.00
N ALA A 73 9.57 -6.50 24.22
CA ALA A 73 8.77 -6.51 22.99
C ALA A 73 7.28 -6.28 23.29
N MET A 74 6.73 -6.98 24.28
CA MET A 74 5.32 -6.85 24.69
C MET A 74 4.98 -5.45 25.20
N ALA A 75 5.93 -4.77 25.86
CA ALA A 75 5.75 -3.37 26.28
C ALA A 75 5.69 -2.39 25.10
N GLU A 76 6.37 -2.68 23.98
CA GLU A 76 6.37 -1.85 22.77
C GLU A 76 5.17 -2.11 21.86
N MET A 77 4.57 -3.31 21.89
CA MET A 77 3.48 -3.72 21.00
C MET A 77 2.29 -2.74 20.94
N PRO A 78 1.78 -2.15 22.05
CA PRO A 78 0.65 -1.22 21.98
C PRO A 78 0.96 0.03 21.14
N GLU A 79 2.18 0.54 21.20
CA GLU A 79 2.59 1.72 20.43
C GLU A 79 2.85 1.35 18.96
N VAL A 80 3.39 0.16 18.69
CA VAL A 80 3.52 -0.37 17.32
C VAL A 80 2.15 -0.53 16.67
N GLU A 81 1.18 -1.10 17.37
CA GLU A 81 -0.21 -1.25 16.89
C GLU A 81 -0.84 0.11 16.60
N ARG A 82 -0.68 1.08 17.50
CA ARG A 82 -1.19 2.44 17.30
C ARG A 82 -0.60 3.09 16.04
N LYS A 83 0.72 2.95 15.82
CA LYS A 83 1.39 3.46 14.61
C LYS A 83 0.93 2.74 13.35
N TYR A 84 0.80 1.41 13.42
CA TYR A 84 0.31 0.59 12.32
C TYR A 84 -1.09 1.00 11.87
N GLN A 85 -2.00 1.26 12.81
CA GLN A 85 -3.35 1.74 12.50
C GLN A 85 -3.33 3.11 11.80
N LEU A 86 -2.45 4.02 12.23
CA LEU A 86 -2.27 5.31 11.56
C LEU A 86 -1.71 5.14 10.14
N GLU A 87 -0.69 4.29 9.96
CA GLU A 87 -0.14 4.00 8.63
C GLU A 87 -1.20 3.37 7.71
N CYS A 88 -2.04 2.47 8.22
CA CYS A 88 -3.14 1.89 7.47
C CYS A 88 -4.21 2.91 7.07
N ALA A 89 -4.54 3.83 7.97
CA ALA A 89 -5.47 4.92 7.68
C ALA A 89 -4.94 5.84 6.57
N GLU A 90 -3.63 6.11 6.57
CA GLU A 90 -2.97 6.96 5.57
C GLU A 90 -2.67 6.23 4.25
N TYR A 91 -2.59 4.90 4.24
CA TYR A 91 -2.24 4.14 3.05
C TYR A 91 -3.21 4.39 1.87
N GLY A 92 -4.48 4.63 2.16
CA GLY A 92 -5.47 5.03 1.15
C GLY A 92 -5.07 6.33 0.44
N ASN A 93 -4.66 7.36 1.19
CA ASN A 93 -4.21 8.64 0.64
C ASN A 93 -3.03 8.47 -0.31
N VAL A 94 -2.08 7.59 0.04
CA VAL A 94 -0.91 7.28 -0.80
C VAL A 94 -1.31 6.54 -2.08
N LEU A 95 -2.19 5.54 -1.96
CA LEU A 95 -2.64 4.72 -3.10
C LEU A 95 -3.36 5.56 -4.17
N PHE A 96 -4.30 6.42 -3.75
CA PHE A 96 -5.04 7.30 -4.64
C PHE A 96 -4.23 8.51 -5.12
N GLY A 97 -3.09 8.81 -4.49
CA GLY A 97 -2.22 9.93 -4.83
C GLY A 97 -1.06 9.59 -5.77
N LEU A 98 -0.47 8.39 -5.66
CA LEU A 98 0.70 7.99 -6.45
C LEU A 98 0.36 7.17 -7.71
N SER A 99 -0.83 6.59 -7.79
CA SER A 99 -1.29 5.91 -8.99
C SER A 99 -1.91 6.92 -9.94
N ASP A 100 -1.29 7.16 -11.10
CA ASP A 100 -1.82 8.09 -12.11
C ASP A 100 -3.27 7.75 -12.52
N GLU A 101 -3.60 6.46 -12.59
CA GLU A 101 -4.94 5.98 -12.93
C GLU A 101 -5.97 6.32 -11.84
N PHE A 102 -5.65 6.05 -10.58
CA PHE A 102 -6.55 6.33 -9.46
C PHE A 102 -6.62 7.83 -9.13
N ALA A 103 -5.52 8.55 -9.29
CA ALA A 103 -5.47 10.00 -9.11
C ALA A 103 -6.32 10.72 -10.17
N ALA A 104 -6.25 10.29 -11.44
CA ALA A 104 -7.05 10.87 -12.51
C ALA A 104 -8.55 10.55 -12.36
N ALA A 105 -8.89 9.30 -12.06
CA ALA A 105 -10.27 8.88 -11.83
C ALA A 105 -10.87 9.59 -10.61
N GLY A 106 -10.14 9.64 -9.49
CA GLY A 106 -10.55 10.33 -8.29
C GLY A 106 -10.77 11.82 -8.53
N LYS A 107 -9.85 12.50 -9.21
CA LYS A 107 -9.99 13.93 -9.54
C LYS A 107 -11.21 14.22 -10.42
N LEU A 108 -11.49 13.36 -11.41
CA LEU A 108 -12.66 13.53 -12.27
C LEU A 108 -13.97 13.39 -11.49
N GLU A 109 -14.09 12.37 -10.63
CA GLU A 109 -15.27 12.18 -9.77
C GLU A 109 -15.44 13.35 -8.78
N GLN A 110 -14.33 13.85 -8.24
CA GLN A 110 -14.32 15.03 -7.35
C GLN A 110 -14.82 16.29 -8.06
N GLU A 111 -14.32 16.58 -9.27
CA GLU A 111 -14.78 17.72 -10.06
C GLU A 111 -16.28 17.63 -10.40
N GLN A 112 -16.81 16.42 -10.60
CA GLN A 112 -18.23 16.20 -10.82
C GLN A 112 -19.05 16.47 -9.54
N LEU A 113 -18.60 15.98 -8.39
CA LEU A 113 -19.26 16.23 -7.10
C LEU A 113 -19.23 17.71 -6.71
N ALA A 114 -18.10 18.38 -6.93
CA ALA A 114 -17.97 19.83 -6.70
C ALA A 114 -18.92 20.63 -7.59
N LYS A 115 -18.99 20.32 -8.90
CA LYS A 115 -19.96 20.95 -9.81
C LYS A 115 -21.40 20.71 -9.37
N LEU A 116 -21.74 19.50 -8.90
CA LEU A 116 -23.07 19.19 -8.38
C LEU A 116 -23.39 19.99 -7.11
N ALA A 117 -22.41 20.23 -6.24
CA ALA A 117 -22.56 21.07 -5.06
C ALA A 117 -22.77 22.55 -5.47
N ASP A 118 -21.96 23.07 -6.38
CA ASP A 118 -22.01 24.45 -6.86
C ASP A 118 -23.35 24.82 -7.51
N VAL A 119 -23.91 23.89 -8.30
CA VAL A 119 -25.24 24.07 -8.93
C VAL A 119 -26.41 23.71 -8.00
N GLY A 120 -26.14 23.37 -6.73
CA GLY A 120 -27.14 23.05 -5.72
C GLY A 120 -27.88 21.73 -5.93
N ASN A 121 -27.37 20.84 -6.79
CA ASN A 121 -28.05 19.60 -7.18
C ASN A 121 -27.53 18.37 -6.43
N LEU A 122 -26.42 18.48 -5.69
CA LEU A 122 -25.80 17.35 -4.97
C LEU A 122 -26.76 16.72 -3.94
N GLN A 123 -27.54 17.52 -3.21
CA GLN A 123 -28.49 17.01 -2.24
C GLN A 123 -29.57 16.12 -2.90
N ALA A 124 -30.13 16.57 -4.03
CA ALA A 124 -31.12 15.80 -4.78
C ALA A 124 -30.56 14.47 -5.33
N GLN A 125 -29.27 14.45 -5.68
CA GLN A 125 -28.57 13.25 -6.12
C GLN A 125 -28.32 12.25 -4.97
N LEU A 126 -28.08 12.73 -3.75
CA LEU A 126 -27.98 11.88 -2.54
C LEU A 126 -29.33 11.33 -2.09
N ASP A 127 -30.38 12.14 -2.20
CA ASP A 127 -31.75 11.80 -1.81
C ASP A 127 -32.36 10.76 -2.77
N SER A 128 -32.11 10.91 -4.07
CA SER A 128 -32.53 9.94 -5.09
C SER A 128 -31.74 8.63 -5.04
N GLY A 129 -30.62 8.59 -4.31
CA GLY A 129 -29.74 7.43 -4.23
C GLY A 129 -28.88 7.21 -5.48
N ALA A 130 -28.86 8.17 -6.41
CA ALA A 130 -27.95 8.16 -7.55
C ALA A 130 -26.48 8.21 -7.10
N TYR A 131 -26.21 8.89 -5.98
CA TYR A 131 -24.95 8.82 -5.27
C TYR A 131 -25.16 8.30 -3.84
N VAL A 132 -24.28 7.42 -3.40
CA VAL A 132 -24.27 6.89 -2.03
C VAL A 132 -22.86 7.02 -1.50
N ALA A 133 -22.69 7.90 -0.52
CA ALA A 133 -21.46 8.02 0.25
C ALA A 133 -21.62 7.33 1.61
N VAL A 134 -20.57 6.64 2.05
CA VAL A 134 -20.55 5.91 3.32
C VAL A 134 -19.30 6.29 4.09
N VAL A 135 -19.46 6.63 5.36
CA VAL A 135 -18.38 6.90 6.32
C VAL A 135 -18.64 6.04 7.55
N ASP A 136 -17.65 5.26 7.98
CA ASP A 136 -17.73 4.36 9.14
C ASP A 136 -18.98 3.46 9.13
N GLY A 137 -19.32 2.94 7.95
CA GLY A 137 -20.50 2.07 7.75
C GLY A 137 -21.85 2.80 7.74
N SER A 138 -21.87 4.13 7.87
CA SER A 138 -23.08 4.95 7.87
C SER A 138 -23.22 5.78 6.59
N LYS A 139 -24.42 5.86 6.02
CA LYS A 139 -24.69 6.70 4.82
C LYS A 139 -24.56 8.18 5.18
N VAL A 140 -23.78 8.92 4.39
CA VAL A 140 -23.75 10.39 4.44
C VAL A 140 -24.99 10.92 3.71
N SER A 141 -25.85 11.62 4.44
CA SER A 141 -27.14 12.12 3.93
C SER A 141 -27.14 13.61 3.59
N GLN A 142 -26.09 14.35 3.95
CA GLN A 142 -26.02 15.79 3.78
C GLN A 142 -24.93 16.15 2.75
N ALA A 143 -25.29 16.96 1.76
CA ALA A 143 -24.36 17.44 0.73
C ALA A 143 -23.14 18.16 1.34
N ASP A 144 -23.35 19.05 2.31
CA ASP A 144 -22.26 19.78 2.99
C ASP A 144 -21.28 18.84 3.72
N ALA A 145 -21.79 17.75 4.30
CA ALA A 145 -20.95 16.76 4.98
C ALA A 145 -20.11 15.99 3.95
N LEU A 146 -20.71 15.62 2.81
CA LEU A 146 -20.00 14.98 1.72
C LEU A 146 -18.91 15.90 1.14
N THR A 147 -19.21 17.17 0.85
CA THR A 147 -18.24 18.13 0.33
C THR A 147 -17.04 18.27 1.28
N LYS A 148 -17.27 18.42 2.58
CA LYS A 148 -16.20 18.50 3.58
C LYS A 148 -15.35 17.23 3.64
N CYS A 149 -15.97 16.06 3.51
CA CYS A 149 -15.23 14.79 3.47
C CYS A 149 -14.33 14.70 2.23
N VAL A 150 -14.82 15.15 1.08
CA VAL A 150 -14.04 15.18 -0.17
C VAL A 150 -12.85 16.13 -0.06
N GLU A 151 -13.07 17.36 0.43
CA GLU A 151 -11.99 18.34 0.64
C GLU A 151 -10.93 17.85 1.64
N ALA A 152 -11.36 17.21 2.73
CA ALA A 152 -10.46 16.65 3.74
C ALA A 152 -9.59 15.53 3.13
N PHE A 153 -10.19 14.67 2.30
CA PHE A 153 -9.47 13.62 1.58
C PHE A 153 -8.43 14.20 0.60
N GLU A 154 -8.76 15.23 -0.17
CA GLU A 154 -7.80 15.87 -1.09
C GLU A 154 -6.60 16.47 -0.35
N SER A 155 -6.88 17.21 0.73
CA SER A 155 -5.80 17.80 1.54
C SER A 155 -4.90 16.72 2.15
N GLY A 156 -5.48 15.58 2.56
CA GLY A 156 -4.74 14.43 3.07
C GLY A 156 -3.88 13.77 1.99
N ARG A 157 -4.49 13.46 0.84
CA ARG A 157 -3.83 12.86 -0.34
C ARG A 157 -2.61 13.66 -0.76
N ASP A 158 -2.77 14.96 -1.00
CA ASP A 158 -1.69 15.78 -1.55
C ASP A 158 -0.52 15.90 -0.55
N LYS A 159 -0.82 16.07 0.75
CA LYS A 159 0.21 16.05 1.80
C LYS A 159 0.94 14.72 1.88
N ALA A 160 0.22 13.60 1.75
CA ALA A 160 0.81 12.27 1.79
C ALA A 160 1.74 12.04 0.59
N VAL A 161 1.31 12.44 -0.62
CA VAL A 161 2.14 12.36 -1.83
C VAL A 161 3.39 13.21 -1.70
N ASP A 162 3.25 14.47 -1.27
CA ASP A 162 4.39 15.38 -1.09
C ASP A 162 5.40 14.81 -0.09
N ALA A 163 4.93 14.25 1.02
CA ALA A 163 5.79 13.63 2.03
C ALA A 163 6.55 12.42 1.48
N VAL A 164 5.90 11.57 0.68
CA VAL A 164 6.54 10.41 0.05
C VAL A 164 7.56 10.86 -1.00
N LEU A 165 7.21 11.79 -1.88
CA LEU A 165 8.10 12.29 -2.94
C LEU A 165 9.29 13.10 -2.38
N ALA A 166 9.13 13.74 -1.23
CA ALA A 166 10.22 14.41 -0.52
C ALA A 166 11.20 13.43 0.14
N THR A 167 10.82 12.16 0.31
CA THR A 167 11.67 11.14 0.93
C THR A 167 12.77 10.74 -0.05
N LYS A 168 13.99 11.20 0.23
CA LYS A 168 15.18 10.81 -0.54
C LYS A 168 15.63 9.42 -0.13
N LEU A 169 15.97 8.60 -1.12
CA LEU A 169 16.60 7.29 -0.92
C LEU A 169 18.07 7.41 -1.36
N PRO A 170 19.02 7.61 -0.40
CA PRO A 170 20.43 7.85 -0.73
C PRO A 170 21.08 6.73 -1.56
N ALA A 171 20.55 5.51 -1.46
CA ALA A 171 21.00 4.36 -2.25
C ALA A 171 20.63 4.45 -3.74
N LEU A 172 19.57 5.18 -4.07
CA LEU A 172 19.07 5.39 -5.44
C LEU A 172 19.52 6.72 -6.03
N ASP A 173 19.79 7.73 -5.18
CA ASP A 173 20.26 9.06 -5.62
C ASP A 173 21.72 9.07 -6.11
N LYS A 174 22.56 8.10 -5.69
CA LYS A 174 23.99 8.05 -6.05
C LYS A 174 24.29 7.58 -7.48
N LYS A 175 23.28 7.26 -8.31
CA LYS A 175 23.44 6.65 -9.64
C LYS A 175 22.83 7.47 -10.80
N LYS A 176 22.72 8.80 -10.68
CA LYS A 176 22.45 9.67 -11.83
C LYS A 176 23.72 10.35 -12.33
#